data_AF-D9WS88-F1
#
_entry.id   AF-D9WS88-F1
#
_cell.length_a   1.000
_cell.length_b   1.000
_cell.length_c   1.000
_cell.angle_alpha   90.00
_cell.angle_beta   90.00
_cell.angle_gamma   90.00
#
_symmetry.space_group_name_H-M   'P 1'
#
loop_
_entity.id
_entity.type
_entity.pdbx_description
1 polymer ?
#
loop_
_entity_poly.entity_id
_entity_poly.type
_entity_poly.pdbx_seq_one_letter_code
_entity_poly.pdbx_strand_id
1 'polypeptide(L)'
;MWRRRAMAWFAALAAACALLFGMPMASASADPAGTADTAPRAACSYPDWVAGKWYVTGDIVRYTDGRYYRAEHDNPGYDPVISTWYWEPYDCGGGGNSGFVVSEAQFNQMFPNRNGFYSYQGLTAALGAYPGFANTGSDTVKRQEAAAFLANVSHETGGLVHIVEQNQANYPHYCDWNRPYGCPAGQAAYYGRGPIQLSWNFNYKAAGDALGIDLLNNPWLVQNDSAVSWKTALWYWNTQTGPGTMTPHNAMVNQRGFGETIRSINGSLECNGANPGQVQSRIDAYQRFVQILGTTPGSNLSC
;
A
#
# COMPACT_ATOMS: atom_id res chain seq x y z
N MET A 1 13.47 -32.41 -29.72
CA MET A 1 14.18 -31.50 -30.66
C MET A 1 13.16 -30.40 -30.99
N TRP A 2 13.43 -29.10 -30.97
CA TRP A 2 14.69 -28.33 -31.05
C TRP A 2 15.01 -27.49 -29.80
N ARG A 3 16.29 -27.06 -29.70
CA ARG A 3 16.75 -25.92 -28.91
C ARG A 3 17.20 -24.79 -29.86
N ARG A 4 16.98 -23.54 -29.46
CA ARG A 4 17.67 -22.27 -29.85
C ARG A 4 17.18 -21.23 -28.81
N ARG A 5 17.96 -20.51 -28.00
CA ARG A 5 19.20 -19.70 -28.20
C ARG A 5 19.03 -18.71 -29.37
N ALA A 6 19.23 -17.40 -29.26
CA ALA A 6 19.57 -16.51 -28.13
C ALA A 6 18.79 -15.16 -28.32
N MET A 7 19.11 -13.95 -27.84
CA MET A 7 20.30 -13.37 -27.18
C MET A 7 19.90 -12.07 -26.41
N ALA A 8 20.81 -11.47 -25.64
CA ALA A 8 20.60 -10.20 -24.93
C ALA A 8 21.12 -8.97 -25.71
N TRP A 9 20.60 -7.77 -25.40
CA TRP A 9 21.27 -6.49 -25.67
C TRP A 9 21.08 -5.50 -24.52
N PHE A 10 22.20 -4.92 -24.05
CA PHE A 10 22.25 -3.74 -23.20
C PHE A 10 22.29 -2.48 -24.08
N ALA A 11 21.71 -1.37 -23.62
CA ALA A 11 22.15 -0.03 -23.98
C ALA A 11 21.80 0.95 -22.85
N ALA A 12 22.82 1.50 -22.18
CA ALA A 12 22.68 2.64 -21.28
C ALA A 12 22.92 3.94 -22.06
N LEU A 13 22.32 5.04 -21.63
CA LEU A 13 22.71 6.38 -22.10
C LEU A 13 22.57 7.38 -20.95
N ALA A 14 23.70 7.65 -20.30
CA ALA A 14 23.85 8.78 -19.39
C ALA A 14 24.30 10.01 -20.21
N ALA A 15 23.63 11.14 -20.03
CA ALA A 15 24.06 12.42 -20.57
C ALA A 15 24.47 13.34 -19.41
N ALA A 16 25.77 13.56 -19.26
CA ALA A 16 26.30 14.52 -18.30
C ALA A 16 26.33 15.92 -18.93
N CYS A 17 25.71 16.90 -18.28
CA CYS A 17 25.95 18.32 -18.55
C CYS A 17 26.77 18.91 -17.41
N ALA A 18 27.96 19.41 -17.74
CA ALA A 18 28.80 20.17 -16.82
C ALA A 18 29.35 21.41 -17.54
N LEU A 19 28.87 22.58 -17.14
CA LEU A 19 29.53 23.87 -17.39
C LEU A 19 29.36 24.72 -16.12
N LEU A 20 30.50 25.00 -15.47
CA LEU A 20 30.63 25.88 -14.31
C LEU A 20 30.76 27.33 -14.76
N PHE A 21 30.22 28.30 -13.99
CA PHE A 21 30.90 29.58 -13.70
C PHE A 21 30.17 30.38 -12.60
N GLY A 22 30.94 30.98 -11.67
CA GLY A 22 30.63 32.29 -11.07
C GLY A 22 29.69 32.39 -9.85
N MET A 23 30.27 32.32 -8.65
CA MET A 23 29.76 32.97 -7.41
C MET A 23 29.98 34.51 -7.45
N PRO A 24 29.35 35.39 -6.61
CA PRO A 24 29.18 35.20 -5.16
C PRO A 24 27.96 35.78 -4.41
N MET A 25 27.80 35.25 -3.18
CA MET A 25 27.23 35.80 -1.93
C MET A 25 26.20 36.94 -1.94
N ALA A 26 25.06 36.66 -1.29
CA ALA A 26 24.39 37.62 -0.41
C ALA A 26 24.04 36.91 0.92
N SER A 27 24.46 37.49 2.04
CA SER A 27 24.20 36.98 3.39
C SER A 27 22.90 37.58 3.96
N ALA A 28 22.07 36.72 4.57
CA ALA A 28 20.94 37.15 5.38
C ALA A 28 20.77 36.20 6.57
N SER A 29 21.38 36.57 7.70
CA SER A 29 21.09 36.00 9.01
C SER A 29 19.76 36.55 9.54
N ALA A 30 18.83 35.68 9.92
CA ALA A 30 17.66 36.03 10.72
C ALA A 30 17.53 35.02 11.87
N ASP A 31 17.40 35.54 13.09
CA ASP A 31 17.46 34.79 14.33
C ASP A 31 16.17 33.99 14.66
N PRO A 32 16.23 33.04 15.61
CA PRO A 32 15.16 32.08 15.83
C PRO A 32 14.10 32.57 16.83
N ALA A 33 12.84 32.65 16.41
CA ALA A 33 11.68 32.57 17.31
C ALA A 33 10.43 32.16 16.52
N GLY A 34 9.93 30.96 16.81
CA GLY A 34 8.76 30.38 16.14
C GLY A 34 8.36 29.10 16.85
N THR A 35 7.99 29.22 18.13
CA THR A 35 7.44 28.13 18.92
C THR A 35 6.27 27.51 18.16
N ALA A 36 6.45 26.28 17.68
CA ALA A 36 5.37 25.51 17.08
C ALA A 36 4.24 25.43 18.10
N ASP A 37 3.07 25.95 17.71
CA ASP A 37 1.90 26.05 18.55
C ASP A 37 1.49 24.65 19.02
N THR A 38 1.82 24.31 20.26
CA THR A 38 1.43 23.03 20.87
C THR A 38 -0.04 23.09 21.23
N ALA A 39 -0.89 22.97 20.21
CA ALA A 39 -2.29 22.63 20.38
C ALA A 39 -2.35 21.42 21.36
N PRO A 40 -3.02 21.56 22.51
CA PRO A 40 -2.95 20.54 23.55
C PRO A 40 -3.51 19.22 22.99
N ARG A 41 -2.63 18.22 22.88
CA ARG A 41 -2.99 16.85 22.48
C ARG A 41 -4.15 16.42 23.37
N ALA A 42 -5.27 16.03 22.78
CA ALA A 42 -6.47 15.68 23.52
C ALA A 42 -6.13 14.69 24.64
N ALA A 43 -6.36 15.09 25.90
CA ALA A 43 -6.05 14.26 27.04
C ALA A 43 -7.16 13.23 27.20
N CYS A 44 -7.04 12.07 26.55
CA CYS A 44 -7.91 10.95 26.86
C CYS A 44 -7.65 10.52 28.32
N SER A 45 -8.74 10.29 29.04
CA SER A 45 -8.71 9.77 30.40
C SER A 45 -9.12 8.32 30.37
N TYR A 46 -8.19 7.43 30.74
CA TYR A 46 -8.42 5.99 30.86
C TYR A 46 -7.97 5.50 32.25
N PRO A 47 -8.55 4.41 32.78
CA PRO A 47 -8.16 3.87 34.08
C PRO A 47 -6.68 3.48 34.13
N ASP A 48 -6.06 3.62 35.29
CA ASP A 48 -4.73 3.04 35.53
C ASP A 48 -4.79 1.51 35.44
N TRP A 49 -3.75 0.89 34.88
CA TRP A 49 -3.60 -0.55 34.84
C TRP A 49 -3.41 -1.11 36.25
N VAL A 50 -4.20 -2.13 36.56
CA VAL A 50 -4.15 -2.93 37.79
C VAL A 50 -3.63 -4.32 37.44
N ALA A 51 -2.59 -4.78 38.15
CA ALA A 51 -2.01 -6.11 38.00
C ALA A 51 -3.03 -7.20 38.36
N GLY A 52 -3.13 -8.24 37.52
CA GLY A 52 -4.03 -9.38 37.74
C GLY A 52 -5.53 -9.07 37.61
N LYS A 53 -5.91 -7.86 37.21
CA LYS A 53 -7.28 -7.55 36.79
C LYS A 53 -7.52 -8.12 35.39
N TRP A 54 -8.70 -8.72 35.15
CA TRP A 54 -9.10 -9.13 33.80
C TRP A 54 -9.47 -7.91 32.95
N TYR A 55 -9.01 -7.91 31.69
CA TYR A 55 -9.34 -6.93 30.65
C TYR A 55 -9.91 -7.67 29.44
N VAL A 56 -10.90 -7.08 28.79
CA VAL A 56 -11.45 -7.60 27.52
C VAL A 56 -10.77 -6.92 26.34
N THR A 57 -10.78 -7.61 25.19
CA THR A 57 -10.27 -7.07 23.92
C THR A 57 -10.84 -5.67 23.66
N GLY A 58 -9.97 -4.68 23.47
CA GLY A 58 -10.33 -3.27 23.26
C GLY A 58 -10.29 -2.39 24.51
N ASP A 59 -10.16 -2.93 25.72
CA ASP A 59 -9.94 -2.13 26.94
C ASP A 59 -8.67 -1.27 26.81
N ILE A 60 -8.73 0.00 27.21
CA ILE A 60 -7.59 0.92 27.22
C ILE A 60 -7.25 1.30 28.67
N VAL A 61 -5.97 1.23 29.01
CA VAL A 61 -5.42 1.57 30.32
C VAL A 61 -4.27 2.56 30.20
N ARG A 62 -4.03 3.36 31.23
CA ARG A 62 -2.75 4.04 31.46
C ARG A 62 -1.83 3.11 32.24
N TYR A 63 -0.63 2.87 31.74
CA TYR A 63 0.37 2.04 32.43
C TYR A 63 1.34 2.89 33.26
N THR A 64 2.17 2.23 34.07
CA THR A 64 3.07 2.87 35.06
C THR A 64 4.18 3.72 34.43
N ASP A 65 4.47 3.53 33.14
CA ASP A 65 5.37 4.36 32.34
C ASP A 65 4.74 5.68 31.84
N GLY A 66 3.46 5.91 32.16
CA GLY A 66 2.69 7.08 31.74
C GLY A 66 2.14 7.01 30.31
N ARG A 67 2.40 5.92 29.58
CA ARG A 67 1.78 5.66 28.27
C ARG A 67 0.44 4.98 28.43
N TYR A 68 -0.32 4.91 27.35
CA TYR A 68 -1.56 4.17 27.28
C TYR A 68 -1.37 2.91 26.45
N TYR A 69 -2.14 1.88 26.77
CA TYR A 69 -2.11 0.59 26.10
C TYR A 69 -3.52 0.07 25.90
N ARG A 70 -3.77 -0.55 24.75
CA ARG A 70 -5.04 -1.20 24.42
C ARG A 70 -4.87 -2.72 24.43
N ALA A 71 -5.85 -3.43 24.97
CA ALA A 71 -5.85 -4.88 24.97
C ALA A 71 -6.12 -5.42 23.54
N GLU A 72 -5.17 -6.12 22.93
CA GLU A 72 -5.35 -6.78 21.61
C GLU A 72 -6.17 -8.09 21.74
N HIS A 73 -6.15 -8.70 22.92
CA HIS A 73 -6.86 -9.94 23.26
C HIS A 73 -7.35 -9.90 24.72
N ASP A 74 -8.34 -10.75 25.04
CA ASP A 74 -8.81 -10.95 26.41
C ASP A 74 -7.65 -11.40 27.31
N ASN A 75 -7.46 -10.68 28.42
CA ASN A 75 -6.20 -10.66 29.14
C ASN A 75 -6.44 -10.83 30.66
N PRO A 76 -5.86 -11.84 31.32
CA PRO A 76 -6.00 -12.08 32.76
C PRO A 76 -5.22 -11.08 33.65
N GLY A 77 -4.74 -9.96 33.11
CA GLY A 77 -3.99 -8.93 33.84
C GLY A 77 -2.48 -9.07 33.73
N TYR A 78 -2.00 -9.61 32.61
CA TYR A 78 -0.59 -9.54 32.23
C TYR A 78 -0.15 -8.10 31.97
N ASP A 79 1.16 -7.89 32.00
CA ASP A 79 1.78 -6.58 31.98
C ASP A 79 1.95 -5.98 30.55
N PRO A 80 1.52 -4.73 30.31
CA PRO A 80 1.65 -4.01 29.04
C PRO A 80 3.04 -3.93 28.40
N VAL A 81 4.12 -3.92 29.18
CA VAL A 81 5.48 -3.84 28.62
C VAL A 81 6.18 -5.19 28.53
N ILE A 82 5.61 -6.25 29.12
CA ILE A 82 6.16 -7.62 29.05
C ILE A 82 5.49 -8.42 27.93
N SER A 83 4.17 -8.26 27.72
CA SER A 83 3.44 -9.07 26.76
C SER A 83 2.74 -8.24 25.68
N THR A 84 3.50 -7.95 24.62
CA THR A 84 3.00 -7.32 23.38
C THR A 84 2.05 -8.21 22.56
N TRP A 85 1.65 -9.36 23.09
CA TRP A 85 0.57 -10.20 22.55
C TRP A 85 -0.79 -9.79 23.11
N TYR A 86 -0.83 -9.35 24.37
CA TYR A 86 -2.08 -8.89 24.98
C TYR A 86 -2.25 -7.37 24.89
N TRP A 87 -1.18 -6.62 24.65
CA TRP A 87 -1.20 -5.15 24.71
C TRP A 87 -0.45 -4.49 23.54
N GLU A 88 -1.06 -3.47 22.94
CA GLU A 88 -0.42 -2.55 21.99
C GLU A 88 -0.40 -1.11 22.56
N PRO A 89 0.62 -0.29 22.26
CA PRO A 89 0.63 1.13 22.64
C PRO A 89 -0.56 1.89 22.02
N TYR A 90 -1.20 2.71 22.84
CA TYR A 90 -2.31 3.59 22.46
C TYR A 90 -1.92 5.05 22.63
N ASP A 91 -2.38 5.90 21.71
CA ASP A 91 -2.03 7.32 21.68
C ASP A 91 -3.28 8.20 21.78
N CYS A 92 -3.34 9.04 22.81
CA CYS A 92 -4.52 9.88 23.12
C CYS A 92 -4.79 10.99 22.11
N GLY A 93 -3.87 11.23 21.18
CA GLY A 93 -3.99 12.24 20.14
C GLY A 93 -4.99 11.87 19.05
N GLY A 94 -6.27 11.71 19.40
CA GLY A 94 -7.37 11.72 18.45
C GLY A 94 -7.24 10.71 17.30
N GLY A 95 -6.99 9.43 17.59
CA GLY A 95 -7.32 8.31 16.68
C GLY A 95 -8.83 8.13 16.45
N GLY A 96 -9.58 9.24 16.51
CA GLY A 96 -11.02 9.37 16.32
C GLY A 96 -11.35 10.01 14.98
N ASN A 97 -10.57 9.70 13.95
CA ASN A 97 -11.11 9.67 12.60
C ASN A 97 -11.62 8.24 12.38
N SER A 98 -12.86 8.10 11.91
CA SER A 98 -13.35 6.88 11.25
C SER A 98 -12.66 6.73 9.88
N GLY A 99 -11.33 6.64 9.90
CA GLY A 99 -10.49 6.99 8.76
C GLY A 99 -9.13 6.28 8.77
N PHE A 100 -8.36 6.56 7.73
CA PHE A 100 -7.25 5.73 7.29
C PHE A 100 -6.03 5.76 8.23
N VAL A 101 -5.42 4.60 8.46
CA VAL A 101 -4.22 4.43 9.32
C VAL A 101 -2.92 5.00 8.73
N VAL A 102 -2.97 5.55 7.51
CA VAL A 102 -1.86 6.26 6.88
C VAL A 102 -2.26 7.72 6.74
N SER A 103 -1.55 8.63 7.39
CA SER A 103 -1.76 10.07 7.21
C SER A 103 -1.27 10.57 5.85
N GLU A 104 -1.75 11.75 5.41
CA GLU A 104 -1.25 12.38 4.19
C GLU A 104 0.27 12.66 4.24
N ALA A 105 0.80 13.03 5.41
CA ALA A 105 2.23 13.23 5.61
C ALA A 105 3.02 11.92 5.39
N GLN A 106 2.54 10.79 5.92
CA GLN A 106 3.14 9.48 5.70
C GLN A 106 3.02 9.04 4.23
N PHE A 107 1.88 9.28 3.59
CA PHE A 107 1.70 9.01 2.15
C PHE A 107 2.67 9.83 1.29
N ASN A 108 2.88 11.11 1.61
CA ASN A 108 3.87 11.96 0.96
C ASN A 108 5.32 11.45 1.19
N GLN A 109 5.64 10.95 2.39
CA GLN A 109 6.94 10.36 2.71
C GLN A 109 7.18 9.02 2.00
N MET A 110 6.13 8.22 1.80
CA MET A 110 6.18 6.97 1.03
C MET A 110 6.45 7.23 -0.46
N PHE A 111 5.80 8.27 -1.00
CA PHE A 111 5.74 8.60 -2.43
C PHE A 111 6.15 10.06 -2.74
N PRO A 112 7.43 10.44 -2.53
CA PRO A 112 7.88 11.82 -2.67
C PRO A 112 7.93 12.31 -4.13
N ASN A 113 8.10 11.40 -5.10
CA ASN A 113 8.26 11.73 -6.53
C ASN A 113 7.03 11.38 -7.38
N ARG A 114 5.88 11.11 -6.76
CA ARG A 114 4.68 10.62 -7.47
C ARG A 114 4.14 11.63 -8.48
N ASN A 115 3.43 11.11 -9.47
CA ASN A 115 2.58 11.92 -10.33
C ASN A 115 1.43 12.54 -9.52
N GLY A 116 1.12 13.82 -9.76
CA GLY A 116 0.04 14.55 -9.09
C GLY A 116 -1.36 13.94 -9.28
N PHE A 117 -1.55 13.08 -10.29
CA PHE A 117 -2.74 12.24 -10.45
C PHE A 117 -3.04 11.39 -9.21
N TYR A 118 -2.02 10.86 -8.54
CA TYR A 118 -2.18 10.02 -7.35
C TYR A 118 -2.24 10.87 -6.09
N SER A 119 -3.40 11.47 -5.81
CA SER A 119 -3.63 12.25 -4.60
C SER A 119 -4.02 11.35 -3.41
N TYR A 120 -3.68 11.81 -2.20
CA TYR A 120 -4.13 11.17 -0.95
C TYR A 120 -5.67 11.24 -0.81
N GLN A 121 -6.28 12.32 -1.30
CA GLN A 121 -7.74 12.45 -1.41
C GLN A 121 -8.35 11.37 -2.32
N GLY A 122 -7.72 11.05 -3.45
CA GLY A 122 -8.16 9.99 -4.36
C GLY A 122 -8.14 8.61 -3.68
N LEU A 123 -7.09 8.31 -2.91
CA LEU A 123 -6.98 7.08 -2.13
C LEU A 123 -8.06 7.02 -1.05
N THR A 124 -8.18 8.06 -0.23
CA THR A 124 -9.14 8.09 0.88
C THR A 124 -10.60 8.08 0.42
N ALA A 125 -10.94 8.72 -0.71
CA ALA A 125 -12.25 8.63 -1.34
C ALA A 125 -12.58 7.23 -1.90
N ALA A 126 -11.57 6.39 -2.16
CA ALA A 126 -11.75 5.03 -2.64
C ALA A 126 -11.99 4.01 -1.51
N LEU A 127 -11.52 4.27 -0.29
CA LEU A 127 -11.59 3.33 0.86
C LEU A 127 -13.01 2.85 1.16
N GLY A 128 -14.01 3.72 1.00
CA GLY A 128 -15.42 3.38 1.22
C GLY A 128 -15.96 2.25 0.33
N ALA A 129 -15.28 1.89 -0.76
CA ALA A 129 -15.62 0.72 -1.57
C ALA A 129 -15.28 -0.62 -0.89
N TYR A 130 -14.33 -0.63 0.06
CA TYR A 130 -13.84 -1.82 0.75
C TYR A 130 -13.64 -1.53 2.26
N PRO A 131 -14.72 -1.44 3.06
CA PRO A 131 -14.67 -0.95 4.44
C PRO A 131 -13.89 -1.85 5.43
N GLY A 132 -13.49 -3.07 5.04
CA GLY A 132 -12.59 -3.93 5.81
C GLY A 132 -11.11 -3.66 5.59
N PHE A 133 -10.73 -3.05 4.45
CA PHE A 133 -9.34 -2.77 4.09
C PHE A 133 -8.71 -1.79 5.08
N ALA A 134 -7.55 -2.18 5.64
CA ALA A 134 -6.83 -1.44 6.67
C ALA A 134 -7.70 -1.05 7.88
N ASN A 135 -8.77 -1.83 8.13
CA ASN A 135 -9.74 -1.61 9.20
C ASN A 135 -10.09 -2.92 9.95
N THR A 136 -9.43 -4.03 9.62
CA THR A 136 -9.65 -5.35 10.23
C THR A 136 -8.43 -5.77 11.06
N GLY A 137 -8.66 -6.37 12.24
CA GLY A 137 -7.60 -6.75 13.18
C GLY A 137 -7.18 -5.62 14.13
N SER A 138 -6.04 -5.78 14.83
CA SER A 138 -5.46 -4.73 15.66
C SER A 138 -4.84 -3.61 14.81
N ASP A 139 -4.47 -2.47 15.39
CA ASP A 139 -3.90 -1.37 14.59
C ASP A 139 -2.54 -1.76 14.00
N THR A 140 -1.82 -2.71 14.62
CA THR A 140 -0.63 -3.36 14.04
C THR A 140 -0.95 -4.03 12.70
N VAL A 141 -2.01 -4.84 12.65
CA VAL A 141 -2.48 -5.54 11.42
C VAL A 141 -2.98 -4.54 10.37
N LYS A 142 -3.74 -3.52 10.78
CA LYS A 142 -4.22 -2.47 9.85
C LYS A 142 -3.06 -1.70 9.21
N ARG A 143 -2.06 -1.30 9.99
CA ARG A 143 -0.84 -0.64 9.50
C ARG A 143 -0.03 -1.56 8.59
N GLN A 144 0.11 -2.84 8.93
CA GLN A 144 0.76 -3.84 8.08
C GLN A 144 0.05 -3.98 6.74
N GLU A 145 -1.29 -4.11 6.72
CA GLU A 145 -2.04 -4.22 5.48
C GLU A 145 -1.89 -2.97 4.61
N ALA A 146 -2.03 -1.77 5.19
CA ALA A 146 -1.87 -0.52 4.46
C ALA A 146 -0.45 -0.38 3.87
N ALA A 147 0.59 -0.72 4.64
CA ALA A 147 1.96 -0.74 4.15
C ALA A 147 2.17 -1.78 3.03
N ALA A 148 1.57 -2.98 3.15
CA ALA A 148 1.70 -4.05 2.18
C ALA A 148 1.01 -3.72 0.84
N PHE A 149 -0.17 -3.12 0.88
CA PHE A 149 -0.87 -2.61 -0.29
C PHE A 149 -0.05 -1.52 -0.98
N LEU A 150 0.35 -0.49 -0.23
CA LEU A 150 1.11 0.64 -0.78
C LEU A 150 2.49 0.21 -1.30
N ALA A 151 3.15 -0.77 -0.68
CA ALA A 151 4.44 -1.28 -1.13
C ALA A 151 4.36 -2.02 -2.47
N ASN A 152 3.34 -2.87 -2.65
CA ASN A 152 3.09 -3.49 -3.95
C ASN A 152 2.73 -2.45 -5.01
N VAL A 153 1.85 -1.50 -4.67
CA VAL A 153 1.54 -0.34 -5.53
C VAL A 153 2.81 0.43 -5.93
N SER A 154 3.73 0.66 -4.99
CA SER A 154 5.02 1.29 -5.24
C SER A 154 5.87 0.50 -6.23
N HIS A 155 5.81 -0.84 -6.21
CA HIS A 155 6.54 -1.69 -7.14
C HIS A 155 5.93 -1.63 -8.55
N GLU A 156 4.60 -1.78 -8.68
CA GLU A 156 3.92 -1.77 -10.00
C GLU A 156 4.08 -0.44 -10.77
N THR A 157 4.18 0.68 -10.04
CA THR A 157 4.10 2.04 -10.63
C THR A 157 5.39 2.85 -10.56
N GLY A 158 6.50 2.25 -10.08
CA GLY A 158 7.75 2.97 -9.85
C GLY A 158 7.63 4.06 -8.78
N GLY A 159 6.87 3.82 -7.71
CA GLY A 159 6.60 4.80 -6.65
C GLY A 159 5.54 5.83 -7.03
N LEU A 160 4.46 5.39 -7.70
CA LEU A 160 3.37 6.22 -8.22
C LEU A 160 3.83 7.27 -9.25
N VAL A 161 4.95 7.03 -9.94
CA VAL A 161 5.42 7.88 -11.05
C VAL A 161 4.61 7.61 -12.31
N HIS A 162 4.28 6.33 -12.58
CA HIS A 162 3.59 5.91 -13.80
C HIS A 162 2.09 5.72 -13.58
N ILE A 163 1.27 6.33 -14.44
CA ILE A 163 -0.19 6.15 -14.48
C ILE A 163 -0.59 4.97 -15.39
N VAL A 164 0.24 4.70 -16.39
CA VAL A 164 0.01 3.70 -17.44
C VAL A 164 1.28 2.89 -17.70
N GLU A 165 1.13 1.69 -18.25
CA GLU A 165 2.24 0.88 -18.76
C GLU A 165 3.11 1.68 -19.74
N GLN A 166 4.43 1.60 -19.60
CA GLN A 166 5.34 2.42 -20.39
C GLN A 166 5.60 1.87 -21.80
N ASN A 167 5.55 0.55 -21.99
CA ASN A 167 5.82 -0.07 -23.28
C ASN A 167 4.55 -0.12 -24.15
N GLN A 168 4.28 0.95 -24.90
CA GLN A 168 3.10 1.04 -25.77
C GLN A 168 3.02 -0.05 -26.84
N ALA A 169 4.14 -0.70 -27.20
CA ALA A 169 4.14 -1.83 -28.14
C ALA A 169 3.38 -3.06 -27.60
N ASN A 170 3.28 -3.20 -26.26
CA ASN A 170 2.53 -4.29 -25.62
C ASN A 170 1.02 -4.08 -25.64
N TYR A 171 0.53 -2.84 -25.82
CA TYR A 171 -0.89 -2.50 -25.61
C TYR A 171 -1.89 -3.40 -26.36
N PRO A 172 -1.64 -3.86 -27.61
CA PRO A 172 -2.54 -4.77 -28.33
C PRO A 172 -2.60 -6.22 -27.79
N HIS A 173 -1.77 -6.59 -26.81
CA HIS A 173 -1.73 -7.94 -26.23
C HIS A 173 -2.86 -8.20 -25.23
N TYR A 174 -3.35 -7.15 -24.54
CA TYR A 174 -4.26 -7.28 -23.40
C TYR A 174 -5.74 -7.47 -23.77
N CYS A 175 -6.01 -7.97 -24.96
CA CYS A 175 -7.35 -8.24 -25.46
C CYS A 175 -7.53 -9.75 -25.66
N ASP A 176 -8.23 -10.40 -24.72
CA ASP A 176 -8.66 -11.79 -24.86
C ASP A 176 -9.97 -11.85 -25.65
N TRP A 177 -9.86 -12.08 -26.96
CA TRP A 177 -10.99 -12.25 -27.87
C TRP A 177 -11.82 -13.52 -27.60
N ASN A 178 -11.36 -14.46 -26.78
CA ASN A 178 -12.16 -15.63 -26.40
C ASN A 178 -13.24 -15.30 -25.36
N ARG A 179 -13.24 -14.08 -24.81
CA ARG A 179 -14.30 -13.60 -23.91
C ARG A 179 -15.55 -13.24 -24.70
N PRO A 180 -16.76 -13.61 -24.23
CA PRO A 180 -18.00 -13.39 -24.99
C PRO A 180 -18.35 -11.91 -25.17
N TYR A 181 -17.80 -11.02 -24.34
CA TYR A 181 -17.93 -9.56 -24.47
C TYR A 181 -16.81 -8.92 -25.30
N GLY A 182 -15.79 -9.68 -25.74
CA GLY A 182 -14.70 -9.19 -26.57
C GLY A 182 -13.96 -7.98 -25.98
N CYS A 183 -13.67 -7.00 -26.84
CA CYS A 183 -12.84 -5.83 -26.55
C CYS A 183 -13.50 -4.55 -27.10
N PRO A 184 -14.64 -4.08 -26.56
CA PRO A 184 -15.44 -3.01 -27.16
C PRO A 184 -14.74 -1.65 -27.18
N ALA A 185 -13.92 -1.33 -26.18
CA ALA A 185 -13.06 -0.13 -26.21
C ALA A 185 -11.89 -0.20 -27.23
N GLY A 186 -11.71 -1.33 -27.93
CA GLY A 186 -10.64 -1.59 -28.90
C GLY A 186 -9.59 -2.59 -28.41
N GLN A 187 -8.87 -3.21 -29.34
CA GLN A 187 -7.86 -4.24 -29.03
C GLN A 187 -6.73 -3.72 -28.15
N ALA A 188 -6.27 -2.48 -28.38
CA ALA A 188 -5.16 -1.87 -27.65
C ALA A 188 -5.62 -1.02 -26.45
N ALA A 189 -6.80 -1.27 -25.88
CA ALA A 189 -7.41 -0.42 -24.87
C ALA A 189 -7.22 -0.88 -23.41
N TYR A 190 -6.73 -2.10 -23.16
CA TYR A 190 -6.71 -2.73 -21.83
C TYR A 190 -5.30 -2.98 -21.25
N TYR A 191 -4.34 -2.16 -21.67
CA TYR A 191 -3.00 -2.09 -21.07
C TYR A 191 -3.02 -1.70 -19.59
N GLY A 192 -1.89 -1.89 -18.92
CA GLY A 192 -1.76 -1.61 -17.49
C GLY A 192 -2.05 -0.15 -17.13
N ARG A 193 -2.94 0.07 -16.15
CA ARG A 193 -3.24 1.40 -15.59
C ARG A 193 -3.38 1.39 -14.08
N GLY A 194 -3.07 2.53 -13.46
CA GLY A 194 -3.34 2.79 -12.05
C GLY A 194 -2.44 2.02 -11.07
N PRO A 195 -2.77 2.06 -9.77
CA PRO A 195 -1.86 1.63 -8.71
C PRO A 195 -1.46 0.14 -8.76
N ILE A 196 -2.30 -0.71 -9.37
CA ILE A 196 -2.04 -2.15 -9.53
C ILE A 196 -1.75 -2.54 -11.00
N GLN A 197 -1.54 -1.55 -11.88
CA GLN A 197 -1.34 -1.76 -13.33
C GLN A 197 -2.42 -2.68 -13.95
N LEU A 198 -3.69 -2.40 -13.66
CA LEU A 198 -4.84 -3.18 -14.11
C LEU A 198 -4.77 -3.41 -15.63
N SER A 199 -4.68 -4.68 -16.02
CA SER A 199 -4.45 -5.13 -17.40
C SER A 199 -5.44 -6.23 -17.76
N TRP A 200 -5.72 -6.40 -19.06
CA TRP A 200 -6.68 -7.36 -19.66
C TRP A 200 -8.17 -7.00 -19.59
N ASN A 201 -8.85 -7.09 -20.73
CA ASN A 201 -10.30 -6.86 -20.88
C ASN A 201 -11.16 -7.58 -19.83
N PHE A 202 -10.82 -8.82 -19.46
CA PHE A 202 -11.55 -9.57 -18.44
C PHE A 202 -11.41 -9.00 -17.01
N ASN A 203 -10.26 -8.43 -16.67
CA ASN A 203 -10.06 -7.76 -15.37
C ASN A 203 -10.76 -6.40 -15.34
N TYR A 204 -10.71 -5.63 -16.43
CA TYR A 204 -11.49 -4.40 -16.56
C TYR A 204 -13.00 -4.68 -16.42
N LYS A 205 -13.52 -5.74 -17.04
CA LYS A 205 -14.92 -6.18 -16.85
C LYS A 205 -15.22 -6.54 -15.40
N ALA A 206 -14.42 -7.41 -14.78
CA ALA A 206 -14.66 -7.88 -13.41
C ALA A 206 -14.54 -6.77 -12.35
N ALA A 207 -13.57 -5.86 -12.50
CA ALA A 207 -13.43 -4.68 -11.66
C ALA A 207 -14.60 -3.72 -11.85
N GLY A 208 -15.02 -3.50 -13.10
CA GLY A 208 -16.15 -2.63 -13.43
C GLY A 208 -17.47 -3.12 -12.84
N ASP A 209 -17.76 -4.42 -12.98
CA ASP A 209 -18.94 -5.07 -12.41
C ASP A 209 -18.99 -4.93 -10.88
N ALA A 210 -17.86 -5.17 -10.20
CA ALA A 210 -17.77 -5.09 -8.74
C ALA A 210 -17.88 -3.66 -8.19
N LEU A 211 -17.46 -2.65 -8.98
CA LEU A 211 -17.44 -1.25 -8.58
C LEU A 211 -18.67 -0.45 -9.06
N GLY A 212 -19.51 -1.03 -9.93
CA GLY A 212 -20.63 -0.34 -10.57
C GLY A 212 -20.20 0.71 -11.61
N ILE A 213 -19.05 0.50 -12.27
CA ILE A 213 -18.45 1.45 -13.22
C ILE A 213 -18.14 0.71 -14.53
N ASP A 214 -18.56 1.22 -15.69
CA ASP A 214 -18.29 0.55 -16.96
C ASP A 214 -16.84 0.75 -17.45
N LEU A 215 -15.94 0.00 -16.82
CA LEU A 215 -14.52 -0.04 -17.14
C LEU A 215 -14.20 -0.88 -18.39
N LEU A 216 -15.14 -1.70 -18.89
CA LEU A 216 -14.95 -2.46 -20.12
C LEU A 216 -15.11 -1.54 -21.34
N ASN A 217 -16.16 -0.71 -21.39
CA ASN A 217 -16.35 0.24 -22.49
C ASN A 217 -15.55 1.53 -22.29
N ASN A 218 -15.23 1.91 -21.05
CA ASN A 218 -14.43 3.11 -20.75
C ASN A 218 -13.23 2.82 -19.82
N PRO A 219 -12.22 2.04 -20.29
CA PRO A 219 -11.05 1.69 -19.49
C PRO A 219 -10.15 2.90 -19.15
N TRP A 220 -10.28 4.02 -19.87
CA TRP A 220 -9.53 5.24 -19.59
C TRP A 220 -9.92 5.93 -18.27
N LEU A 221 -11.06 5.59 -17.65
CA LEU A 221 -11.38 6.09 -16.31
C LEU A 221 -10.29 5.76 -15.29
N VAL A 222 -9.62 4.61 -15.42
CA VAL A 222 -8.54 4.18 -14.50
C VAL A 222 -7.30 5.08 -14.58
N GLN A 223 -7.10 5.84 -15.66
CA GLN A 223 -6.00 6.81 -15.81
C GLN A 223 -6.43 8.28 -15.75
N ASN A 224 -7.74 8.55 -15.74
CA ASN A 224 -8.30 9.91 -15.81
C ASN A 224 -9.02 10.31 -14.50
N ASP A 225 -9.51 9.35 -13.71
CA ASP A 225 -10.10 9.56 -12.39
C ASP A 225 -9.28 8.83 -11.32
N SER A 226 -8.71 9.60 -10.39
CA SER A 226 -7.84 9.10 -9.32
C SER A 226 -8.58 8.15 -8.37
N ALA A 227 -9.82 8.46 -8.01
CA ALA A 227 -10.61 7.64 -7.10
C ALA A 227 -11.04 6.33 -7.76
N VAL A 228 -11.35 6.32 -9.06
CA VAL A 228 -11.57 5.10 -9.85
C VAL A 228 -10.30 4.25 -9.91
N SER A 229 -9.15 4.89 -10.16
CA SER A 229 -7.83 4.24 -10.16
C SER A 229 -7.56 3.50 -8.85
N TRP A 230 -7.73 4.17 -7.71
CA TRP A 230 -7.58 3.56 -6.39
C TRP A 230 -8.62 2.48 -6.09
N LYS A 231 -9.89 2.66 -6.52
CA LYS A 231 -10.93 1.62 -6.40
C LYS A 231 -10.55 0.33 -7.13
N THR A 232 -9.94 0.40 -8.32
CA THR A 232 -9.50 -0.83 -9.01
C THR A 232 -8.36 -1.55 -8.32
N ALA A 233 -7.44 -0.81 -7.66
CA ALA A 233 -6.38 -1.41 -6.88
C ALA A 233 -6.90 -2.07 -5.60
N LEU A 234 -7.84 -1.40 -4.91
CA LEU A 234 -8.53 -1.97 -3.75
C LEU A 234 -9.39 -3.18 -4.13
N TRP A 235 -10.07 -3.15 -5.29
CA TRP A 235 -10.79 -4.31 -5.82
C TRP A 235 -9.88 -5.52 -5.98
N TYR A 236 -8.69 -5.35 -6.58
CA TYR A 236 -7.75 -6.44 -6.73
C TYR A 236 -7.32 -6.98 -5.35
N TRP A 237 -6.86 -6.09 -4.47
CA TRP A 237 -6.35 -6.42 -3.14
C TRP A 237 -7.35 -7.19 -2.26
N ASN A 238 -8.63 -6.82 -2.32
CA ASN A 238 -9.67 -7.37 -1.46
C ASN A 238 -10.40 -8.58 -2.07
N THR A 239 -10.37 -8.77 -3.40
CA THR A 239 -11.21 -9.79 -4.07
C THR A 239 -10.46 -10.80 -4.94
N GLN A 240 -9.25 -10.50 -5.39
CA GLN A 240 -8.52 -11.34 -6.34
C GLN A 240 -7.43 -12.17 -5.66
N THR A 241 -7.33 -13.44 -6.03
CA THR A 241 -6.25 -14.34 -5.58
C THR A 241 -5.08 -14.41 -6.57
N GLY A 242 -5.28 -13.92 -7.81
CA GLY A 242 -4.31 -14.04 -8.90
C GLY A 242 -3.75 -15.47 -9.02
N PRO A 243 -2.43 -15.65 -9.16
CA PRO A 243 -1.78 -16.96 -9.13
C PRO A 243 -1.44 -17.47 -7.71
N GLY A 244 -1.94 -16.81 -6.66
CA GLY A 244 -1.87 -17.25 -5.27
C GLY A 244 -3.07 -18.12 -4.86
N THR A 245 -3.27 -18.26 -3.54
CA THR A 245 -4.32 -19.12 -2.96
C THR A 245 -5.31 -18.37 -2.05
N MET A 246 -5.10 -17.07 -1.86
CA MET A 246 -5.90 -16.19 -1.01
C MET A 246 -5.84 -14.76 -1.55
N THR A 247 -6.71 -13.86 -1.09
CA THR A 247 -6.58 -12.44 -1.44
C THR A 247 -5.45 -11.80 -0.63
N PRO A 248 -4.76 -10.77 -1.17
CA PRO A 248 -3.78 -9.99 -0.40
C PRO A 248 -4.33 -9.44 0.93
N HIS A 249 -5.59 -9.00 0.98
CA HIS A 249 -6.30 -8.66 2.22
C HIS A 249 -6.25 -9.81 3.24
N ASN A 250 -6.69 -11.01 2.83
CA ASN A 250 -6.71 -12.19 3.70
C ASN A 250 -5.29 -12.67 4.08
N ALA A 251 -4.28 -12.44 3.23
CA ALA A 251 -2.89 -12.76 3.57
C ALA A 251 -2.38 -11.91 4.75
N MET A 252 -2.74 -10.61 4.78
CA MET A 252 -2.32 -9.70 5.84
C MET A 252 -3.19 -9.84 7.10
N VAL A 253 -4.52 -9.86 6.96
CA VAL A 253 -5.45 -9.98 8.10
C VAL A 253 -5.25 -11.29 8.87
N ASN A 254 -5.07 -12.41 8.16
CA ASN A 254 -4.85 -13.72 8.79
C ASN A 254 -3.36 -14.03 9.04
N GLN A 255 -2.49 -13.01 9.01
CA GLN A 255 -1.05 -13.10 9.33
C GLN A 255 -0.32 -14.25 8.60
N ARG A 256 -0.67 -14.47 7.32
CA ARG A 256 -0.06 -15.49 6.46
C ARG A 256 1.30 -15.05 5.92
N GLY A 257 1.49 -13.74 5.78
CA GLY A 257 2.75 -13.08 5.44
C GLY A 257 2.69 -12.27 4.16
N PHE A 258 3.59 -11.27 4.05
CA PHE A 258 3.67 -10.39 2.89
C PHE A 258 3.97 -11.15 1.59
N GLY A 259 4.69 -12.28 1.65
CA GLY A 259 5.00 -13.11 0.50
C GLY A 259 3.77 -13.68 -0.23
N GLU A 260 2.67 -13.93 0.48
CA GLU A 260 1.42 -14.37 -0.15
C GLU A 260 0.71 -13.20 -0.87
N THR A 261 0.97 -11.95 -0.53
CA THR A 261 0.51 -10.78 -1.33
C THR A 261 1.26 -10.72 -2.66
N ILE A 262 2.58 -10.92 -2.64
CA ILE A 262 3.42 -11.00 -3.84
C ILE A 262 2.96 -12.16 -4.73
N ARG A 263 2.74 -13.34 -4.13
CA ARG A 263 2.23 -14.54 -4.83
C ARG A 263 0.89 -14.27 -5.49
N SER A 264 0.00 -13.57 -4.81
CA SER A 264 -1.35 -13.29 -5.32
C SER A 264 -1.40 -12.16 -6.35
N ILE A 265 -0.32 -11.37 -6.52
CA ILE A 265 -0.22 -10.32 -7.53
C ILE A 265 0.53 -10.82 -8.77
N ASN A 266 1.73 -11.39 -8.61
CA ASN A 266 2.58 -11.80 -9.74
C ASN A 266 3.35 -13.12 -9.50
N GLY A 267 2.82 -14.01 -8.66
CA GLY A 267 3.52 -15.20 -8.20
C GLY A 267 3.96 -16.21 -9.28
N SER A 268 3.33 -16.21 -10.45
CA SER A 268 3.76 -17.04 -11.59
C SER A 268 5.07 -16.58 -12.24
N LEU A 269 5.46 -15.32 -12.06
CA LEU A 269 6.66 -14.73 -12.66
C LEU A 269 7.75 -14.39 -11.64
N GLU A 270 7.41 -14.24 -10.36
CA GLU A 270 8.33 -13.78 -9.31
C GLU A 270 8.68 -14.84 -8.27
N CYS A 271 7.70 -15.59 -7.76
CA CYS A 271 7.88 -16.50 -6.63
C CYS A 271 8.61 -17.80 -7.01
N ASN A 272 8.92 -18.61 -5.99
CA ASN A 272 9.57 -19.91 -6.08
C ASN A 272 10.94 -19.84 -6.79
N GLY A 273 11.64 -18.71 -6.64
CA GLY A 273 12.94 -18.44 -7.26
C GLY A 273 12.88 -17.96 -8.72
N ALA A 274 11.70 -17.67 -9.28
CA ALA A 274 11.57 -17.21 -10.67
C ALA A 274 12.18 -15.81 -10.90
N ASN A 275 11.95 -14.86 -9.98
CA ASN A 275 12.60 -13.55 -10.01
C ASN A 275 12.86 -12.98 -8.60
N PRO A 276 13.90 -13.46 -7.89
CA PRO A 276 14.22 -13.03 -6.52
C PRO A 276 14.47 -11.52 -6.38
N GLY A 277 14.93 -10.85 -7.44
CA GLY A 277 15.18 -9.41 -7.42
C GLY A 277 13.90 -8.58 -7.31
N GLN A 278 12.82 -8.99 -7.99
CA GLN A 278 11.52 -8.30 -7.89
C GLN A 278 10.84 -8.58 -6.54
N VAL A 279 10.91 -9.84 -6.06
CA VAL A 279 10.45 -10.20 -4.70
C VAL A 279 11.15 -9.34 -3.65
N GLN A 280 12.48 -9.22 -3.71
CA GLN A 280 13.25 -8.39 -2.78
C GLN A 280 12.87 -6.90 -2.89
N SER A 281 12.69 -6.36 -4.10
CA SER A 281 12.26 -4.98 -4.30
C SER A 281 10.91 -4.66 -3.62
N ARG A 282 9.95 -5.60 -3.66
CA ARG A 282 8.68 -5.47 -2.93
C ARG A 282 8.89 -5.50 -1.42
N ILE A 283 9.75 -6.39 -0.93
CA ILE A 283 10.08 -6.51 0.51
C ILE A 283 10.75 -5.22 1.01
N ASP A 284 11.70 -4.65 0.27
CA ASP A 284 12.39 -3.42 0.64
C ASP A 284 11.43 -2.23 0.74
N ALA A 285 10.48 -2.12 -0.20
CA ALA A 285 9.41 -1.12 -0.16
C ALA A 285 8.49 -1.32 1.07
N TYR A 286 8.10 -2.58 1.36
CA TYR A 286 7.26 -2.92 2.51
C TYR A 286 7.96 -2.62 3.84
N GLN A 287 9.22 -3.01 3.99
CA GLN A 287 10.03 -2.73 5.18
C GLN A 287 10.17 -1.22 5.44
N ARG A 288 10.40 -0.42 4.39
CA ARG A 288 10.40 1.06 4.50
C ARG A 288 9.04 1.60 4.91
N PHE A 289 7.95 1.03 4.41
CA PHE A 289 6.59 1.54 4.68
C PHE A 289 6.10 1.17 6.08
N VAL A 290 6.40 -0.01 6.61
CA VAL A 290 6.07 -0.33 8.01
C VAL A 290 6.85 0.53 9.00
N GLN A 291 8.10 0.92 8.69
CA GLN A 291 8.87 1.89 9.49
C GLN A 291 8.19 3.27 9.51
N ILE A 292 7.73 3.77 8.35
CA ILE A 292 6.99 5.06 8.24
C ILE A 292 5.67 5.03 9.05
N LEU A 293 5.03 3.86 9.16
CA LEU A 293 3.81 3.68 9.95
C LEU A 293 4.06 3.33 11.43
N GLY A 294 5.31 3.14 11.86
CA GLY A 294 5.63 2.72 13.23
C GLY A 294 5.11 1.32 13.58
N THR A 295 5.13 0.38 12.62
CA THR A 295 4.72 -1.02 12.82
C THR A 295 5.82 -2.00 12.41
N THR A 296 5.63 -3.30 12.68
CA THR A 296 6.57 -4.37 12.30
C THR A 296 6.14 -5.05 11.00
N PRO A 297 7.06 -5.64 10.21
CA PRO A 297 6.70 -6.29 8.95
C PRO A 297 5.98 -7.64 9.11
N GLY A 298 6.00 -8.25 10.31
CA GLY A 298 5.54 -9.62 10.51
C GLY A 298 6.53 -10.66 9.97
N SER A 299 6.03 -11.87 9.68
CA SER A 299 6.80 -13.01 9.18
C SER A 299 6.48 -13.34 7.71
N ASN A 300 7.17 -14.33 7.14
CA ASN A 300 6.94 -14.87 5.79
C ASN A 300 6.89 -13.77 4.70
N LEU A 301 7.96 -12.96 4.62
CA LEU A 301 8.01 -11.80 3.73
C LEU A 301 8.27 -12.16 2.26
N SER A 302 8.92 -13.30 2.00
CA SER A 302 9.23 -13.79 0.65
C SER A 302 8.21 -14.81 0.18
N CYS A 303 8.11 -14.92 -1.14
CA CYS A 303 7.71 -16.14 -1.83
C CYS A 303 8.87 -16.64 -2.70
#